data_AF-A0ABD0NC93-F1
#
_entry.id   AF-A0ABD0NC93-F1
#
_cell.length_a   1.000
_cell.length_b   1.000
_cell.length_c   1.000
_cell.angle_alpha   90.00
_cell.angle_beta   90.00
_cell.angle_gamma   90.00
#
_symmetry.space_group_name_H-M   'P 1'
#
loop_
_entity.id
_entity.type
_entity.pdbx_description
1 polymer ?
#
loop_
_entity_poly.entity_id
_entity_poly.type
_entity_poly.pdbx_seq_one_letter_code
_entity_poly.pdbx_strand_id
1 'polypeptide(L)' 'IGYASIVIVSLLNIYYIVILAWGLYYLFHCNNKWNTENCVEDTLRKNKTLWAAANATNFTSPVTEFW' A
#
# COMPACT_ATOMS: atom_id res chain seq x y z
N ILE A 1 21.05 -18.47 -24.55
CA ILE A 1 21.23 -17.44 -23.48
C ILE A 1 20.15 -16.36 -23.59
N GLY A 2 19.96 -15.70 -24.74
CA GLY A 2 18.97 -14.63 -24.89
C GLY A 2 17.50 -14.99 -24.58
N TYR A 3 17.01 -16.16 -25.02
CA TYR A 3 15.63 -16.58 -24.70
C TYR A 3 15.42 -16.85 -23.21
N ALA A 4 16.39 -17.46 -22.53
CA ALA A 4 16.31 -17.70 -21.09
C ALA A 4 16.27 -16.38 -20.30
N SER A 5 17.06 -15.37 -20.69
CA SER A 5 17.02 -14.05 -20.04
C SER A 5 15.69 -13.34 -20.27
N ILE A 6 15.10 -13.44 -21.47
CA ILE A 6 13.79 -12.83 -21.76
C ILE A 6 12.69 -13.42 -20.87
N VAL A 7 12.69 -14.75 -20.69
CA VAL A 7 11.72 -15.44 -19.83
C VAL A 7 11.88 -15.05 -18.37
N ILE A 8 13.11 -14.96 -17.86
CA ILE A 8 13.36 -14.55 -16.47
C ILE A 8 12.90 -13.10 -16.26
N VAL A 9 13.27 -12.18 -17.14
CA VAL A 9 12.88 -10.77 -17.04
C VAL A 9 11.36 -10.60 -17.12
N SER A 10 10.67 -11.35 -17.98
CA SER A 10 9.20 -11.27 -18.08
C SER A 10 8.52 -11.76 -16.80
N LEU A 11 8.98 -12.87 -16.22
CA LEU A 11 8.46 -13.39 -14.95
C LEU A 11 8.66 -12.41 -13.80
N LEU A 12 9.86 -11.78 -13.70
CA LEU A 12 10.11 -10.77 -12.68
C LEU A 12 9.23 -9.53 -12.85
N ASN A 13 8.99 -9.09 -14.08
CA ASN A 13 8.11 -7.94 -14.34
C ASN A 13 6.66 -8.25 -13.94
N ILE A 14 6.15 -9.44 -14.26
CA ILE A 14 4.80 -9.87 -13.85
C ILE A 14 4.70 -9.89 -12.32
N TYR A 15 5.67 -10.53 -11.66
CA TYR A 15 5.73 -10.57 -10.19
C TYR A 15 5.72 -9.16 -9.58
N TYR A 16 6.52 -8.25 -10.14
CA TYR A 16 6.61 -6.87 -9.67
C TYR A 16 5.29 -6.10 -9.83
N ILE A 17 4.62 -6.23 -10.97
CA ILE A 17 3.32 -5.59 -11.22
C ILE A 17 2.26 -6.11 -10.24
N VAL A 18 2.24 -7.42 -9.95
CA VAL A 18 1.29 -8.02 -9.01
C VAL A 18 1.46 -7.44 -7.60
N ILE A 19 2.70 -7.33 -7.12
CA ILE A 19 2.99 -6.74 -5.80
C ILE A 19 2.57 -5.27 -5.75
N LEU A 20 2.89 -4.49 -6.79
CA LEU A 20 2.48 -3.09 -6.85
C LEU A 20 0.96 -2.93 -6.87
N ALA A 21 0.25 -3.77 -7.61
CA ALA A 21 -1.21 -3.76 -7.66
C ALA A 21 -1.82 -4.05 -6.28
N TRP A 22 -1.28 -5.04 -5.56
CA TRP A 22 -1.64 -5.30 -4.17
C TRP A 22 -1.36 -4.09 -3.28
N GLY A 23 -0.15 -3.53 -3.34
CA GLY A 23 0.22 -2.35 -2.57
C GLY A 23 -0.71 -1.15 -2.81
N LEU A 24 -1.08 -0.88 -4.07
CA LEU A 24 -2.02 0.18 -4.43
C LEU A 24 -3.44 -0.11 -3.92
N TYR A 25 -3.90 -1.36 -4.00
CA TYR A 25 -5.21 -1.75 -3.47
C TYR A 25 -5.32 -1.46 -1.97
N TYR A 26 -4.31 -1.84 -1.20
CA TYR A 26 -4.30 -1.56 0.25
C TYR A 26 -4.08 -0.08 0.54
N LEU A 27 -3.26 0.64 -0.24
CA LEU A 27 -2.98 2.07 0.01
C LEU A 27 -4.24 2.97 0.05
N PHE A 28 -5.26 2.64 -0.76
CA PHE A 28 -6.44 3.49 -0.95
C PHE A 28 -7.71 2.94 -0.29
N HIS A 29 -7.68 1.84 0.46
CA HIS A 29 -8.89 1.28 1.06
C HIS A 29 -8.76 1.08 2.56
N CYS A 30 -9.36 2.00 3.32
CA CYS A 30 -9.53 1.83 4.77
C CYS A 30 -10.84 1.12 5.16
N ASN A 31 -11.76 0.84 4.23
CA ASN A 31 -13.09 0.28 4.53
C ASN A 31 -13.21 -1.25 4.37
N ASN A 32 -12.19 -1.99 4.80
CA ASN A 32 -12.19 -3.45 4.73
C ASN A 32 -12.40 -4.07 6.12
N LYS A 33 -12.94 -5.30 6.17
CA LYS A 33 -13.27 -5.99 7.44
C LYS A 33 -12.07 -6.26 8.36
N TRP A 34 -10.85 -6.22 7.81
CA TRP A 34 -9.61 -6.45 8.54
C TRP A 34 -8.96 -5.15 9.04
N ASN A 35 -9.48 -3.98 8.66
CA ASN A 35 -8.95 -2.69 9.12
C ASN A 35 -9.63 -2.25 10.40
N THR A 36 -8.89 -1.54 11.25
CA THR A 36 -9.40 -0.93 12.49
C THR A 36 -10.03 0.43 12.19
N GLU A 37 -10.87 0.94 13.09
CA GLU A 37 -11.45 2.30 13.01
C GLU A 37 -10.41 3.43 12.95
N ASN A 38 -9.14 3.10 13.26
CA ASN A 38 -8.01 3.99 13.21
C ASN A 38 -7.33 4.08 11.82
N CYS A 39 -7.80 3.31 10.85
CA CYS A 39 -7.30 3.36 9.49
C CYS A 39 -7.67 4.69 8.84
N VAL A 40 -6.67 5.47 8.45
CA VAL A 40 -6.86 6.72 7.70
C VAL A 40 -6.21 6.59 6.33
N GLU A 41 -6.99 6.83 5.29
CA GLU A 41 -6.48 6.84 3.92
C GLU A 41 -5.39 7.91 3.76
N ASP A 42 -4.33 7.56 3.03
CA ASP A 42 -3.18 8.44 2.88
C ASP A 42 -3.50 9.77 2.16
N THR A 43 -4.54 9.78 1.33
CA THR A 43 -5.13 10.98 0.70
C THR A 43 -5.74 11.93 1.74
N LEU A 44 -6.46 11.41 2.73
CA LEU A 44 -7.01 12.16 3.86
C LEU A 44 -5.91 12.61 4.82
N ARG A 45 -4.88 11.79 5.04
CA ARG A 45 -3.71 12.13 5.86
C ARG A 45 -2.93 13.32 5.28
N LYS A 46 -2.77 13.41 3.96
CA LYS A 46 -2.11 14.54 3.28
C LYS A 46 -2.89 15.86 3.34
N ASN A 47 -4.22 15.81 3.46
CA ASN A 47 -5.05 17.00 3.63
C ASN A 47 -5.09 17.51 5.08
N LYS A 48 -4.67 16.68 6.06
CA LYS A 48 -4.44 17.15 7.44
C LYS A 48 -3.06 17.77 7.54
N THR A 49 -2.96 18.88 8.27
CA THR A 49 -1.66 19.48 8.57
C THR A 49 -0.79 18.43 9.27
N LEU A 50 0.50 18.39 8.92
CA LEU A 50 1.49 17.46 9.50
C LEU A 50 1.42 17.43 11.04
N TRP A 51 1.02 18.54 11.67
CA TRP A 51 0.82 18.67 13.11
C TRP A 51 -0.44 17.96 13.64
N ALA A 52 -1.55 17.97 12.89
CA ALA A 52 -2.76 17.21 13.23
C ALA A 52 -2.59 15.70 12.96
N ALA A 53 -1.78 15.32 11.97
CA ALA A 53 -1.38 13.94 11.73
C ALA A 53 -0.35 13.44 12.76
N ALA A 54 0.56 14.31 13.23
CA ALA A 54 1.53 13.98 14.28
C ALA A 54 0.92 13.96 15.70
N ASN A 55 -0.11 14.76 15.99
CA ASN A 55 -0.84 14.72 17.26
C ASN A 55 -1.77 13.50 17.39
N ALA A 56 -2.02 12.77 16.30
CA ALA A 56 -2.79 11.56 16.31
C ALA A 56 -1.85 10.35 16.28
N THR A 57 -1.38 9.97 17.46
CA THR A 57 -0.40 8.91 17.69
C THR A 57 -0.87 7.52 17.29
N ASN A 58 -2.16 7.35 16.97
CA ASN A 58 -2.79 6.06 16.76
C ASN A 58 -3.34 5.86 15.33
N PHE A 59 -3.01 6.70 14.36
CA PHE A 59 -3.40 6.44 12.96
C PHE A 59 -2.43 5.49 12.28
N THR A 60 -2.97 4.36 11.85
CA THR A 60 -2.31 3.33 11.09
C THR A 60 -2.59 3.54 9.60
N SER A 61 -1.59 3.25 8.76
CA SER A 61 -1.79 3.20 7.31
C SER A 61 -2.49 1.88 6.97
N PRO A 62 -3.38 1.83 5.96
CA PRO A 62 -4.01 0.58 5.55
C PRO A 62 -3.02 -0.50 5.10
N VAL A 63 -1.81 -0.12 4.67
CA VAL A 63 -0.72 -1.07 4.43
C VAL A 63 -0.19 -1.66 5.73
N THR A 64 -0.02 -0.86 6.79
CA THR A 64 0.52 -1.33 8.08
C THR A 64 -0.46 -2.17 8.90
N GLU A 65 -1.77 -2.09 8.63
CA GLU A 65 -2.76 -2.97 9.29
C GLU A 65 -2.91 -4.33 8.60
N PHE A 66 -2.46 -4.45 7.36
CA PHE A 66 -2.54 -5.71 6.61
C PHE A 66 -1.36 -6.66 6.91
N TRP A 67 -0.18 -6.11 7.21
CA TRP A 67 1.05 -6.86 7.53
C TRP A 67 1.16 -7.16 9.02
#